data_AF-A0A5M9I100-F1
#
_entry.id   AF-A0A5M9I100-F1
#
_cell.length_a   1.000
_cell.length_b   1.000
_cell.length_c   1.000
_cell.angle_alpha   90.00
_cell.angle_beta   90.00
_cell.angle_gamma   90.00
#
_symmetry.space_group_name_H-M   'P 1'
#
loop_
_entity.id
_entity.type
_entity.pdbx_description
1 polymer ?
#
loop_
_entity_poly.entity_id
_entity_poly.type
_entity_poly.pdbx_seq_one_letter_code
_entity_poly.pdbx_strand_id
1 'polypeptide(L)'
;MDARSLILKILQDRTWPFTLRAAAVLALSHDLQVRIDKNALYDIDTLLDRYSSVNVLKWFEARLWKLSLSADWEKRRRKTCHGLFSIFDQLEALRDDWKPYLYNARRLLENAPASDKETEHCFHELFSDVVEEQLLVYFVFTYFSGAVYNGNAYGKMKFSLTGMILIRELVHAEWLAGKNSDINCMIKTAWRYAREVEHSDYNKTTMEHLLSREEIFGIEDFFSIL
;
A
#
# COMPACT_ATOMS: atom_id res chain seq x y z
N MET A 1 20.06 -6.17 13.69
CA MET A 1 18.59 -6.13 13.44
C MET A 1 18.40 -6.45 11.97
N ASP A 2 17.51 -7.36 11.60
CA ASP A 2 17.24 -7.62 10.18
C ASP A 2 16.27 -6.60 9.56
N ALA A 3 16.13 -6.61 8.23
CA ALA A 3 15.29 -5.67 7.50
C ALA A 3 13.81 -5.74 7.88
N ARG A 4 13.25 -6.95 8.08
CA ARG A 4 11.84 -7.11 8.47
C ARG A 4 11.59 -6.52 9.85
N SER A 5 12.49 -6.80 10.80
CA SER A 5 12.43 -6.24 12.15
C SER A 5 12.47 -4.70 12.13
N LEU A 6 13.32 -4.10 11.29
CA LEU A 6 13.36 -2.64 11.15
C LEU A 6 12.09 -2.07 10.50
N ILE A 7 11.58 -2.71 9.44
CA ILE A 7 10.33 -2.31 8.77
C ILE A 7 9.19 -2.29 9.79
N LEU A 8 9.01 -3.36 10.57
CA LEU A 8 7.95 -3.43 11.58
C LEU A 8 8.14 -2.36 12.66
N LYS A 9 9.39 -2.12 13.11
CA LYS A 9 9.70 -1.05 14.06
C LYS A 9 9.31 0.33 13.53
N ILE A 10 9.65 0.66 12.28
CA ILE A 10 9.28 1.94 11.64
C ILE A 10 7.75 2.02 11.52
N LEU A 11 7.10 0.96 11.06
CA LEU A 11 5.65 0.94 10.93
C LEU A 11 4.94 1.07 12.28
N GLN A 12 5.52 0.65 13.39
CA GLN A 12 4.85 0.75 14.71
C GLN A 12 5.23 2.02 15.49
N ASP A 13 6.05 2.90 14.93
CA ASP A 13 6.43 4.16 15.55
C ASP A 13 5.37 5.26 15.35
N ARG A 14 4.30 5.19 16.15
CA ARG A 14 3.17 6.14 16.10
C ARG A 14 3.51 7.58 16.49
N THR A 15 4.77 7.90 16.75
CA THR A 15 5.21 9.31 16.90
C THR A 15 5.21 10.06 15.56
N TRP A 16 5.18 9.32 14.44
CA TRP A 16 5.12 9.87 13.08
C TRP A 16 3.82 9.49 12.36
N PRO A 17 3.28 10.36 11.49
CA PRO A 17 2.17 10.05 10.60
C PRO A 17 2.38 8.75 9.83
N PHE A 18 1.32 7.98 9.63
CA PHE A 18 1.38 6.71 8.91
C PHE A 18 2.00 6.85 7.51
N THR A 19 1.65 7.89 6.79
CA THR A 19 2.13 8.15 5.43
C THR A 19 3.66 8.22 5.34
N LEU A 20 4.32 8.85 6.33
CA LEU A 20 5.78 8.92 6.41
C LEU A 20 6.41 7.56 6.68
N ARG A 21 5.81 6.79 7.59
CA ARG A 21 6.27 5.44 7.93
C ARG A 21 6.15 4.49 6.74
N ALA A 22 5.00 4.50 6.06
CA ALA A 22 4.75 3.70 4.87
C ALA A 22 5.71 4.05 3.72
N ALA A 23 5.93 5.35 3.48
CA ALA A 23 6.89 5.81 2.47
C ALA A 23 8.33 5.37 2.80
N ALA A 24 8.73 5.47 4.07
CA ALA A 24 10.05 5.06 4.52
C ALA A 24 10.29 3.55 4.35
N VAL A 25 9.33 2.70 4.70
CA VAL A 25 9.52 1.24 4.54
C VAL A 25 9.45 0.79 3.09
N LEU A 26 8.67 1.49 2.25
CA LEU A 26 8.66 1.26 0.80
C LEU A 26 10.03 1.56 0.20
N ALA A 27 10.62 2.71 0.56
CA ALA A 27 11.94 3.11 0.10
C ALA A 27 13.07 2.22 0.65
N LEU A 28 12.98 1.82 1.92
CA LEU A 28 13.91 0.85 2.51
C LEU A 28 13.90 -0.46 1.71
N SER A 29 12.71 -0.95 1.36
CA SER A 29 12.58 -2.20 0.58
C SER A 29 13.10 -2.06 -0.84
N HIS A 30 12.90 -0.90 -1.47
CA HIS A 30 13.51 -0.57 -2.75
C HIS A 30 15.05 -0.58 -2.67
N ASP A 31 15.62 0.15 -1.71
CA ASP A 31 17.07 0.24 -1.53
C ASP A 31 17.72 -1.10 -1.14
N LEU A 32 16.97 -1.94 -0.43
CA LEU A 32 17.34 -3.32 -0.12
C LEU A 32 17.38 -4.16 -1.39
N GLN A 33 16.36 -4.06 -2.25
CA GLN A 33 16.32 -4.77 -3.53
C GLN A 33 17.52 -4.40 -4.41
N VAL A 34 17.87 -3.12 -4.50
CA VAL A 34 19.06 -2.66 -5.26
C VAL A 34 20.35 -3.34 -4.78
N ARG A 35 20.48 -3.64 -3.49
CA ARG A 35 21.65 -4.37 -2.95
C ARG A 35 21.58 -5.86 -3.24
N ILE A 36 20.40 -6.46 -3.17
CA ILE A 36 20.19 -7.86 -3.56
C ILE A 36 20.58 -8.05 -5.03
N ASP A 37 20.06 -7.20 -5.92
CA ASP A 37 20.31 -7.27 -7.36
C ASP A 37 21.78 -7.09 -7.72
N LYS A 38 22.50 -6.25 -6.96
CA LYS A 38 23.94 -6.01 -7.13
C LYS A 38 24.83 -7.01 -6.37
N ASN A 39 24.25 -7.99 -5.70
CA ASN A 39 24.94 -8.93 -4.82
C ASN A 39 25.82 -8.23 -3.75
N ALA A 40 25.36 -7.08 -3.26
CA ALA A 40 26.04 -6.21 -2.31
C ALA A 40 25.49 -6.38 -0.89
N LEU A 41 25.25 -7.62 -0.46
CA LEU A 41 24.62 -7.95 0.83
C LEU A 41 25.45 -7.48 2.03
N TYR A 42 26.77 -7.31 1.86
CA TYR A 42 27.68 -6.79 2.89
C TYR A 42 27.36 -5.33 3.30
N ASP A 43 26.64 -4.57 2.47
CA ASP A 43 26.26 -3.17 2.73
C ASP A 43 24.86 -3.04 3.37
N ILE A 44 24.21 -4.16 3.70
CA ILE A 44 22.86 -4.13 4.28
C ILE A 44 22.87 -3.47 5.66
N ASP A 45 23.86 -3.76 6.51
CA ASP A 45 23.89 -3.18 7.87
C ASP A 45 23.95 -1.64 7.83
N THR A 46 24.77 -1.08 6.93
CA THR A 46 24.84 0.37 6.73
C THR A 46 23.52 0.96 6.22
N LEU A 47 22.81 0.25 5.35
CA LEU A 47 21.47 0.64 4.93
C LEU A 47 20.49 0.67 6.11
N LEU A 48 20.48 -0.38 6.94
CA LEU A 48 19.57 -0.49 8.08
C LEU A 48 19.88 0.57 9.14
N ASP A 49 21.14 0.89 9.38
CA ASP A 49 21.56 1.96 10.29
C ASP A 49 21.07 3.32 9.80
N ARG A 50 21.16 3.58 8.49
CA ARG A 50 20.63 4.80 7.88
C ARG A 50 19.14 4.95 8.15
N TYR A 51 18.33 3.92 7.83
CA TYR A 51 16.88 3.95 8.02
C TYR A 51 16.43 3.89 9.49
N SER A 52 17.33 3.49 10.40
CA SER A 52 17.10 3.58 11.85
C SER A 52 17.21 5.01 12.40
N SER A 53 17.76 5.95 11.61
CA SER A 53 17.90 7.35 12.02
C SER A 53 16.61 8.15 11.87
N VAL A 54 16.27 8.95 12.88
CA VAL A 54 15.14 9.91 12.84
C VAL A 54 15.22 10.90 11.67
N ASN A 55 16.43 11.16 11.17
CA ASN A 55 16.64 12.06 10.03
C ASN A 55 16.02 11.54 8.74
N VAL A 56 15.82 10.22 8.61
CA VAL A 56 15.17 9.64 7.44
C VAL A 56 13.69 10.03 7.38
N LEU A 57 12.97 9.97 8.49
CA LEU A 57 11.55 10.36 8.52
C LEU A 57 11.37 11.86 8.25
N LYS A 58 12.25 12.71 8.78
CA LYS A 58 12.29 14.15 8.44
C LYS A 58 12.58 14.40 6.96
N TRP A 59 13.45 13.58 6.37
CA TRP A 59 13.71 13.64 4.93
C TRP A 59 12.46 13.27 4.12
N PHE A 60 11.72 12.23 4.53
CA PHE A 60 10.46 11.86 3.88
C PHE A 60 9.38 12.93 4.02
N GLU A 61 9.28 13.59 5.17
CA GLU A 61 8.37 14.72 5.37
C GLU A 61 8.62 15.82 4.32
N ALA A 62 9.88 16.25 4.17
CA ALA A 62 10.26 17.23 3.16
C ALA A 62 10.05 16.72 1.72
N ARG A 63 10.33 15.43 1.47
CA ARG A 63 10.19 14.81 0.14
C ARG A 63 8.73 14.74 -0.29
N LEU A 64 7.84 14.23 0.55
CA LEU A 64 6.42 14.08 0.25
C LEU A 64 5.76 15.46 0.12
N TRP A 65 6.09 16.42 0.98
CA TRP A 65 5.62 17.79 0.84
C TRP A 65 6.03 18.42 -0.49
N LYS A 66 7.28 18.23 -0.92
CA LYS A 66 7.72 18.74 -2.23
C LYS A 66 6.96 18.07 -3.39
N LEU A 67 6.69 16.77 -3.30
CA LEU A 67 5.94 16.04 -4.31
C LEU A 67 4.47 16.51 -4.38
N SER A 68 3.84 16.78 -3.24
CA SER A 68 2.44 17.25 -3.17
C SER A 68 2.24 18.64 -3.76
N LEU A 69 3.30 19.45 -3.86
CA LEU A 69 3.28 20.76 -4.51
C LEU A 69 3.43 20.69 -6.05
N SER A 70 3.72 19.52 -6.61
CA SER A 70 3.88 19.38 -8.06
C SER A 70 2.54 19.51 -8.79
N ALA A 71 2.53 20.19 -9.94
CA ALA A 71 1.30 20.38 -10.73
C ALA A 71 0.69 19.05 -11.23
N ASP A 72 1.51 18.02 -11.37
CA ASP A 72 1.09 16.69 -11.80
C ASP A 72 0.72 15.74 -10.64
N TRP A 73 0.82 16.17 -9.38
CA TRP A 73 0.59 15.32 -8.21
C TRP A 73 -0.75 14.60 -8.26
N GLU A 74 -1.82 15.38 -8.42
CA GLU A 74 -3.18 14.86 -8.40
C GLU A 74 -3.47 13.99 -9.64
N LYS A 75 -2.87 14.33 -10.79
CA LYS A 75 -2.93 13.50 -11.99
C LYS A 75 -2.22 12.16 -11.77
N ARG A 76 -1.05 12.16 -11.12
CA ARG A 76 -0.30 10.95 -10.75
C ARG A 76 -1.11 10.10 -9.77
N ARG A 77 -1.61 10.70 -8.68
CA ARG A 77 -2.45 10.02 -7.68
C ARG A 77 -3.62 9.28 -8.32
N ARG A 78 -4.39 9.95 -9.19
CA ARG A 78 -5.51 9.32 -9.91
C ARG A 78 -5.06 8.21 -10.85
N LYS A 79 -3.98 8.43 -11.61
CA LYS A 79 -3.41 7.40 -12.49
C LYS A 79 -2.99 6.17 -11.70
N THR A 80 -2.30 6.35 -10.57
CA THR A 80 -1.85 5.24 -9.72
C THR A 80 -3.03 4.50 -9.12
N CYS A 81 -4.01 5.21 -8.54
CA CYS A 81 -5.21 4.58 -7.97
C CYS A 81 -5.97 3.75 -9.02
N HIS A 82 -6.20 4.32 -10.21
CA HIS A 82 -6.79 3.58 -11.33
C HIS A 82 -5.95 2.36 -11.73
N GLY A 83 -4.63 2.52 -11.80
CA GLY A 83 -3.67 1.44 -12.07
C GLY A 83 -3.79 0.30 -11.07
N LEU A 84 -3.82 0.60 -9.77
CA LEU A 84 -3.97 -0.43 -8.72
C LEU A 84 -5.32 -1.13 -8.82
N PHE A 85 -6.42 -0.40 -9.02
CA PHE A 85 -7.73 -1.04 -9.23
C PHE A 85 -7.77 -1.91 -10.48
N SER A 86 -7.05 -1.56 -11.54
CA SER A 86 -7.00 -2.37 -12.78
C SER A 86 -6.27 -3.70 -12.60
N ILE A 87 -5.52 -3.89 -11.50
CA ILE A 87 -4.93 -5.19 -11.16
C ILE A 87 -6.02 -6.24 -11.02
N PHE A 88 -7.15 -5.90 -10.39
CA PHE A 88 -8.25 -6.83 -10.19
C PHE A 88 -8.82 -7.40 -11.50
N ASP A 89 -8.72 -6.67 -12.60
CA ASP A 89 -9.21 -7.11 -13.91
C ASP A 89 -8.37 -8.27 -14.48
N GLN A 90 -7.15 -8.46 -13.97
CA GLN A 90 -6.22 -9.52 -14.36
C GLN A 90 -6.22 -10.71 -13.38
N LEU A 91 -6.92 -10.58 -12.26
CA LEU A 91 -7.05 -11.63 -11.24
C LEU A 91 -8.23 -12.54 -11.57
N GLU A 92 -8.13 -13.82 -11.19
CA GLU A 92 -9.27 -14.72 -11.23
C GLU A 92 -10.27 -14.34 -10.12
N ALA A 93 -11.56 -14.47 -10.41
CA ALA A 93 -12.62 -14.26 -9.42
C ALA A 93 -12.93 -15.60 -8.73
N LEU A 94 -12.81 -15.64 -7.41
CA LEU A 94 -13.09 -16.81 -6.58
C LEU A 94 -14.54 -16.83 -6.05
N ARG A 95 -15.25 -15.70 -6.18
CA ARG A 95 -16.69 -15.59 -5.96
C ARG A 95 -17.39 -14.98 -7.16
N ASP A 96 -18.60 -15.48 -7.43
CA ASP A 96 -19.42 -14.99 -8.54
C ASP A 96 -19.82 -13.51 -8.38
N ASP A 97 -19.97 -13.03 -7.13
CA ASP A 97 -20.33 -11.64 -6.83
C ASP A 97 -19.14 -10.67 -6.83
N TRP A 98 -17.90 -11.15 -7.05
CA TRP A 98 -16.70 -10.31 -6.98
C TRP A 98 -16.65 -9.24 -8.08
N LYS A 99 -16.84 -9.63 -9.35
CA LYS A 99 -16.81 -8.69 -10.47
C LYS A 99 -17.91 -7.62 -10.38
N PRO A 100 -19.18 -7.96 -10.07
CA PRO A 100 -20.21 -6.95 -9.80
C PRO A 100 -19.86 -6.01 -8.64
N TYR A 101 -19.27 -6.54 -7.56
CA TYR A 101 -18.82 -5.75 -6.41
C TYR A 101 -17.75 -4.72 -6.81
N LEU A 102 -16.72 -5.15 -7.55
CA LEU A 102 -15.66 -4.27 -8.05
C LEU A 102 -16.17 -3.21 -9.02
N TYR A 103 -17.07 -3.59 -9.93
CA TYR A 103 -17.70 -2.65 -10.86
C TYR A 103 -18.43 -1.53 -10.11
N ASN A 104 -19.23 -1.89 -9.10
CA ASN A 104 -19.92 -0.91 -8.27
C ASN A 104 -18.94 -0.03 -7.49
N ALA A 105 -17.89 -0.62 -6.91
CA ALA A 105 -16.89 0.13 -6.15
C ALA A 105 -16.17 1.16 -7.04
N ARG A 106 -15.72 0.76 -8.23
CA ARG A 106 -15.09 1.65 -9.21
C ARG A 106 -16.01 2.80 -9.61
N ARG A 107 -17.28 2.49 -9.92
CA ARG A 107 -18.28 3.51 -10.26
C ARG A 107 -18.47 4.53 -9.14
N LEU A 108 -18.50 4.10 -7.87
CA LEU A 108 -18.67 5.00 -6.74
C LEU A 108 -17.46 5.91 -6.56
N LEU A 109 -16.25 5.37 -6.66
CA LEU A 109 -15.00 6.14 -6.53
C LEU A 109 -14.81 7.15 -7.66
N GLU A 110 -15.17 6.78 -8.91
CA GLU A 110 -15.05 7.67 -10.07
C GLU A 110 -16.06 8.81 -10.06
N ASN A 111 -17.26 8.58 -9.51
CA ASN A 111 -18.32 9.59 -9.40
C ASN A 111 -18.31 10.34 -8.06
N ALA A 112 -17.35 10.04 -7.18
CA ALA A 112 -17.23 10.75 -5.92
C ALA A 112 -16.96 12.24 -6.17
N PRO A 113 -17.64 13.16 -5.47
CA PRO A 113 -17.31 14.57 -5.55
C PRO A 113 -15.86 14.78 -5.08
N ALA A 114 -15.26 15.90 -5.49
CA ALA A 114 -13.98 16.30 -4.91
C ALA A 114 -14.15 16.36 -3.38
N SER A 115 -13.36 15.55 -2.67
CA SER A 115 -13.46 15.46 -1.22
C SER A 115 -13.06 16.80 -0.61
N ASP A 116 -13.95 17.38 0.18
CA ASP A 116 -13.57 18.49 1.05
C ASP A 116 -12.87 17.95 2.31
N LYS A 117 -12.29 18.88 3.10
CA LYS A 117 -11.56 18.52 4.32
C LYS A 117 -12.42 17.77 5.35
N GLU A 118 -13.72 18.05 5.38
CA GLU A 118 -14.64 17.42 6.32
C GLU A 118 -14.92 15.98 5.91
N THR A 119 -15.17 15.75 4.62
CA THR A 119 -15.34 14.43 4.02
C THR A 119 -14.08 13.57 4.21
N GLU A 120 -12.89 14.14 3.96
CA GLU A 120 -11.61 13.45 4.20
C GLU A 120 -11.44 13.09 5.68
N HIS A 121 -11.78 14.02 6.57
CA HIS A 121 -11.71 13.79 8.02
C HIS A 121 -12.66 12.67 8.46
N CYS A 122 -13.92 12.67 8.01
CA CYS A 122 -14.89 11.63 8.35
C CYS A 122 -14.46 10.25 7.86
N PHE A 123 -13.89 10.15 6.66
CA PHE A 123 -13.34 8.87 6.19
C PHE A 123 -12.11 8.46 7.00
N HIS A 124 -11.24 9.40 7.36
CA HIS A 124 -10.07 9.13 8.21
C HIS A 124 -10.45 8.67 9.62
N GLU A 125 -11.55 9.15 10.20
CA GLU A 125 -12.05 8.63 11.48
C GLU A 125 -12.46 7.15 11.40
N LEU A 126 -13.03 6.73 10.26
CA LEU A 126 -13.34 5.32 9.99
C LEU A 126 -12.08 4.50 9.72
N PHE A 127 -11.23 4.98 8.81
CA PHE A 127 -10.02 4.32 8.33
C PHE A 127 -8.77 5.09 8.77
N SER A 128 -8.52 5.06 10.08
CA SER A 128 -7.44 5.82 10.71
C SER A 128 -6.03 5.29 10.39
N ASP A 129 -5.01 6.09 10.73
CA ASP A 129 -3.60 5.70 10.72
C ASP A 129 -3.34 4.35 11.42
N VAL A 130 -4.11 4.02 12.46
CA VAL A 130 -4.00 2.75 13.17
C VAL A 130 -4.53 1.59 12.33
N VAL A 131 -5.63 1.79 11.61
CA VAL A 131 -6.17 0.75 10.70
C VAL A 131 -5.20 0.50 9.55
N GLU A 132 -4.69 1.57 8.93
CA GLU A 132 -3.68 1.48 7.87
C GLU A 132 -2.41 0.76 8.34
N GLU A 133 -1.89 1.16 9.51
CA GLU A 133 -0.74 0.51 10.14
C GLU A 133 -0.97 -0.97 10.35
N GLN A 134 -2.08 -1.36 10.98
CA GLN A 134 -2.31 -2.75 11.35
C GLN A 134 -2.51 -3.64 10.12
N LEU A 135 -3.16 -3.14 9.07
CA LEU A 135 -3.25 -3.83 7.79
C LEU A 135 -1.88 -3.99 7.14
N LEU A 136 -1.08 -2.93 7.05
CA LEU A 136 0.25 -3.01 6.46
C LEU A 136 1.18 -3.91 7.26
N VAL A 137 1.13 -3.85 8.60
CA VAL A 137 1.87 -4.75 9.49
C VAL A 137 1.46 -6.21 9.25
N TYR A 138 0.16 -6.50 9.13
CA TYR A 138 -0.33 -7.85 8.79
C TYR A 138 0.27 -8.34 7.46
N PHE A 139 0.18 -7.53 6.40
CA PHE A 139 0.70 -7.93 5.10
C PHE A 139 2.22 -8.09 5.10
N VAL A 140 2.96 -7.18 5.74
CA VAL A 140 4.42 -7.28 5.85
C VAL A 140 4.79 -8.53 6.65
N PHE A 141 4.13 -8.76 7.78
CA PHE A 141 4.37 -9.93 8.63
C PHE A 141 4.15 -11.24 7.87
N THR A 142 3.11 -11.29 7.04
CA THR A 142 2.70 -12.49 6.31
C THR A 142 3.53 -12.73 5.06
N TYR A 143 3.81 -11.68 4.27
CA TYR A 143 4.33 -11.83 2.90
C TYR A 143 5.78 -11.38 2.71
N PHE A 144 6.28 -10.43 3.51
CA PHE A 144 7.62 -9.88 3.30
C PHE A 144 8.72 -10.93 3.44
N SER A 145 8.58 -11.86 4.39
CA SER A 145 9.53 -12.97 4.55
C SER A 145 9.59 -13.92 3.35
N GLY A 146 8.57 -13.91 2.48
CA GLY A 146 8.61 -14.63 1.21
C GLY A 146 9.78 -14.20 0.31
N ALA A 147 10.30 -12.98 0.50
CA ALA A 147 11.45 -12.45 -0.23
C ALA A 147 12.74 -13.26 -0.03
N VAL A 148 12.87 -13.99 1.08
CA VAL A 148 14.04 -14.85 1.33
C VAL A 148 14.14 -15.98 0.30
N TYR A 149 13.01 -16.44 -0.24
CA TYR A 149 12.98 -17.55 -1.18
C TYR A 149 13.24 -17.12 -2.63
N ASN A 150 12.76 -15.94 -3.03
CA ASN A 150 12.81 -15.48 -4.42
C ASN A 150 13.63 -14.21 -4.65
N GLY A 151 14.27 -13.67 -3.60
CA GLY A 151 15.09 -12.47 -3.67
C GLY A 151 14.32 -11.18 -3.96
N ASN A 152 12.98 -11.19 -3.89
CA ASN A 152 12.14 -10.07 -4.30
C ASN A 152 11.57 -9.28 -3.10
N ALA A 153 12.43 -8.62 -2.34
CA ALA A 153 12.04 -7.81 -1.18
C ALA A 153 11.12 -6.64 -1.56
N TYR A 154 11.44 -5.92 -2.65
CA TYR A 154 10.64 -4.76 -3.05
C TYR A 154 9.26 -5.17 -3.58
N GLY A 155 9.18 -6.23 -4.39
CA GLY A 155 7.90 -6.76 -4.86
C GLY A 155 7.00 -7.23 -3.71
N LYS A 156 7.56 -7.90 -2.69
CA LYS A 156 6.77 -8.25 -1.49
C LYS A 156 6.26 -7.01 -0.75
N MET A 157 7.08 -5.96 -0.61
CA MET A 157 6.63 -4.71 0.01
C MET A 157 5.54 -4.01 -0.82
N LYS A 158 5.67 -3.96 -2.15
CA LYS A 158 4.62 -3.42 -3.03
C LYS A 158 3.33 -4.21 -2.91
N PHE A 159 3.41 -5.54 -2.87
CA PHE A 159 2.25 -6.41 -2.66
C PHE A 159 1.57 -6.08 -1.33
N SER A 160 2.35 -5.98 -0.25
CA SER A 160 1.83 -5.64 1.07
C SER A 160 1.16 -4.26 1.13
N LEU A 161 1.83 -3.25 0.58
CA LEU A 161 1.32 -1.89 0.54
C LEU A 161 0.05 -1.78 -0.31
N THR A 162 0.06 -2.42 -1.48
CA THR A 162 -1.09 -2.43 -2.38
C THR A 162 -2.27 -3.14 -1.76
N GLY A 163 -2.06 -4.23 -1.02
CA GLY A 163 -3.16 -4.91 -0.32
C GLY A 163 -3.85 -4.02 0.70
N MET A 164 -3.09 -3.27 1.49
CA MET A 164 -3.65 -2.27 2.41
C MET A 164 -4.43 -1.19 1.63
N ILE A 165 -3.84 -0.60 0.59
CA ILE A 165 -4.46 0.48 -0.19
C ILE A 165 -5.74 -0.01 -0.87
N LEU A 166 -5.73 -1.17 -1.51
CA LEU A 166 -6.92 -1.71 -2.18
C LEU A 166 -8.06 -1.98 -1.19
N ILE A 167 -7.75 -2.48 0.01
CA ILE A 167 -8.75 -2.61 1.08
C ILE A 167 -9.30 -1.24 1.47
N ARG A 168 -8.44 -0.23 1.68
CA ARG A 168 -8.85 1.15 2.00
C ARG A 168 -9.82 1.71 0.96
N GLU A 169 -9.48 1.60 -0.33
CA GLU A 169 -10.30 2.15 -1.39
C GLU A 169 -11.62 1.38 -1.57
N LEU A 170 -11.64 0.06 -1.33
CA LEU A 170 -12.88 -0.72 -1.31
C LEU A 170 -13.79 -0.33 -0.13
N VAL A 171 -13.20 -0.06 1.05
CA VAL A 171 -13.93 0.47 2.20
C VAL A 171 -14.47 1.87 1.89
N HIS A 172 -13.67 2.72 1.24
CA HIS A 172 -14.09 4.05 0.82
C HIS A 172 -15.29 3.98 -0.13
N ALA A 173 -15.27 3.05 -1.09
CA ALA A 173 -16.41 2.84 -1.98
C ALA A 173 -17.67 2.39 -1.22
N GLU A 174 -17.55 1.49 -0.24
CA GLU A 174 -18.70 1.08 0.58
C GLU A 174 -19.22 2.23 1.47
N TRP A 175 -18.31 3.09 1.96
CA TRP A 175 -18.65 4.31 2.71
C TRP A 175 -19.44 5.31 1.85
N LEU A 176 -18.99 5.55 0.62
CA LEU A 176 -19.69 6.40 -0.36
C LEU A 176 -21.07 5.86 -0.74
N ALA A 177 -21.26 4.54 -0.68
CA ALA A 177 -22.57 3.92 -0.89
C ALA A 177 -23.56 4.13 0.27
N GLY A 178 -23.14 4.77 1.37
CA GLY A 178 -23.95 4.93 2.58
C GLY A 178 -24.20 3.62 3.33
N LYS A 179 -23.39 2.59 3.09
CA LYS A 179 -23.51 1.30 3.79
C LYS A 179 -22.76 1.36 5.11
N ASN A 180 -23.41 0.95 6.21
CA ASN A 180 -22.90 0.87 7.58
C ASN A 180 -21.40 1.15 7.71
N SER A 181 -21.06 2.42 7.93
CA SER A 181 -19.70 2.93 8.09
C SER A 181 -19.12 2.55 9.46
N ASP A 182 -19.15 1.25 9.78
CA ASP A 182 -18.67 0.70 11.04
C ASP A 182 -17.52 -0.29 10.80
N ILE A 183 -16.92 -0.76 11.89
CA ILE A 183 -15.83 -1.73 11.85
C ILE A 183 -16.21 -3.04 11.12
N ASN A 184 -17.49 -3.42 11.11
CA ASN A 184 -17.93 -4.64 10.43
C ASN A 184 -17.82 -4.50 8.90
N CYS A 185 -18.04 -3.30 8.36
CA CYS A 185 -17.81 -3.03 6.94
C CYS A 185 -16.33 -3.22 6.57
N MET A 186 -15.42 -2.70 7.37
CA MET A 186 -13.98 -2.89 7.16
C MET A 186 -13.58 -4.36 7.22
N ILE A 187 -14.03 -5.09 8.25
CA ILE A 187 -13.74 -6.53 8.41
C ILE A 187 -14.27 -7.33 7.21
N LYS A 188 -15.52 -7.06 6.77
CA LYS A 188 -16.11 -7.75 5.62
C LYS A 188 -15.35 -7.46 4.33
N THR A 189 -14.92 -6.22 4.13
CA THR A 189 -14.17 -5.81 2.94
C THR A 189 -12.78 -6.45 2.93
N ALA A 190 -12.05 -6.41 4.05
CA ALA A 190 -10.77 -7.09 4.18
C ALA A 190 -10.89 -8.60 3.99
N TRP A 191 -11.93 -9.24 4.55
CA TRP A 191 -12.19 -10.67 4.35
C TRP A 191 -12.51 -11.01 2.89
N ARG A 192 -13.31 -10.19 2.20
CA ARG A 192 -13.57 -10.33 0.76
C ARG A 192 -12.28 -10.23 -0.03
N TYR A 193 -11.47 -9.18 0.23
CA TYR A 193 -10.17 -9.00 -0.41
C TYR A 193 -9.25 -10.21 -0.21
N ALA A 194 -9.09 -10.67 1.04
CA ALA A 194 -8.23 -11.80 1.38
C ALA A 194 -8.68 -13.08 0.65
N ARG A 195 -9.99 -13.32 0.60
CA ARG A 195 -10.53 -14.45 -0.15
C ARG A 195 -10.23 -14.37 -1.63
N GLU A 196 -10.33 -13.20 -2.25
CA GLU A 196 -10.14 -13.06 -3.70
C GLU A 196 -8.67 -13.01 -4.08
N VAL A 197 -7.81 -12.37 -3.28
CA VAL A 197 -6.39 -12.18 -3.62
C VAL A 197 -5.50 -13.20 -2.93
N GLU A 198 -5.59 -13.35 -1.61
CA GLU A 198 -4.62 -14.11 -0.81
C GLU A 198 -4.84 -15.64 -0.89
N HIS A 199 -6.08 -16.08 -1.10
CA HIS A 199 -6.43 -17.51 -1.20
C HIS A 199 -6.17 -18.13 -2.58
N SER A 200 -5.73 -17.35 -3.57
CA SER A 200 -5.27 -17.86 -4.86
C SER A 200 -3.79 -17.59 -5.05
N ASP A 201 -3.00 -18.66 -5.22
CA ASP A 201 -1.57 -18.55 -5.56
C ASP A 201 -1.37 -17.90 -6.93
N TYR A 202 -2.29 -18.14 -7.88
CA TYR A 202 -2.32 -17.46 -9.16
C TYR A 202 -2.48 -15.95 -8.98
N ASN A 203 -3.43 -15.51 -8.13
CA ASN A 203 -3.68 -14.09 -7.91
C ASN A 203 -2.52 -13.38 -7.20
N LYS A 204 -1.97 -13.98 -6.14
CA LYS A 204 -0.78 -13.43 -5.46
C LYS A 204 0.38 -13.24 -6.43
N THR A 205 0.70 -14.29 -7.20
CA THR A 205 1.82 -14.26 -8.15
C THR A 205 1.57 -13.27 -9.28
N THR A 206 0.35 -13.22 -9.81
CA THR A 206 -0.05 -12.28 -10.87
C THR A 206 0.04 -10.84 -10.40
N MET A 207 -0.45 -10.56 -9.18
CA MET A 207 -0.38 -9.23 -8.58
C MET A 207 1.08 -8.79 -8.36
N GLU A 208 1.93 -9.64 -7.79
CA GLU A 208 3.37 -9.34 -7.63
C GLU A 208 4.04 -9.05 -8.98
N HIS A 209 3.74 -9.83 -10.01
CA HIS A 209 4.25 -9.61 -11.37
C HIS A 209 3.76 -8.27 -11.95
N LEU A 210 2.47 -7.95 -11.82
CA LEU A 210 1.94 -6.68 -12.31
C LEU A 210 2.56 -5.48 -11.60
N LEU A 211 2.79 -5.58 -10.29
CA LEU A 211 3.43 -4.54 -9.47
C LEU A 211 4.94 -4.35 -9.76
N SER A 212 5.58 -5.31 -10.43
CA SER A 212 6.98 -5.19 -10.87
C SER A 212 7.18 -4.20 -12.04
N ARG A 213 6.08 -3.77 -12.66
CA ARG A 213 6.09 -2.82 -13.79
C ARG A 213 6.35 -1.39 -13.31
N GLU A 214 7.63 -1.04 -13.16
CA GLU A 214 8.08 0.28 -12.67
C GLU A 214 7.59 1.46 -13.51
N GLU A 215 7.21 1.23 -14.78
CA GLU A 215 6.64 2.27 -15.65
C GLU A 215 5.20 2.69 -15.26
N ILE A 216 4.52 1.87 -14.46
CA ILE A 216 3.18 2.12 -13.93
C ILE A 216 3.20 2.28 -12.41
N PHE A 217 3.98 1.44 -11.72
CA PHE A 217 3.99 1.33 -10.26
C PHE A 217 5.36 1.66 -9.68
N GLY A 218 5.91 2.80 -10.09
CA GLY A 218 7.16 3.32 -9.55
C GLY A 218 7.01 3.81 -8.11
N ILE A 219 8.13 4.04 -7.44
CA ILE A 219 8.12 4.47 -6.04
C ILE A 219 7.38 5.80 -5.82
N GLU A 220 7.53 6.77 -6.73
CA GLU A 220 6.83 8.05 -6.64
C GLU A 220 5.32 7.92 -6.94
N ASP A 221 4.93 6.90 -7.71
CA ASP A 221 3.51 6.60 -7.95
C ASP A 221 2.87 6.14 -6.64
N PHE A 222 3.52 5.27 -5.87
CA PHE A 222 3.06 4.90 -4.53
C PHE A 222 3.06 6.08 -3.56
N PHE A 223 4.10 6.92 -3.57
CA PHE A 223 4.09 8.13 -2.73
C PHE A 223 2.90 9.04 -3.03
N SER A 224 2.38 9.04 -4.26
CA SER A 224 1.23 9.88 -4.62
C SER A 224 -0.10 9.47 -4.00
N ILE A 225 -0.21 8.25 -3.48
CA ILE A 225 -1.45 7.65 -2.96
C ILE A 225 -1.36 7.28 -1.46
N LEU A 226 -0.22 7.58 -0.83
CA LEU A 226 -0.03 7.56 0.62
C LEU A 226 -0.43 8.92 1.19
#